data_AF-A0A8T5IRT1-F1
#
_entry.id   AF-A0A8T5IRT1-F1
#
_cell.length_a   1.000
_cell.length_b   1.000
_cell.length_c   1.000
_cell.angle_alpha   90.00
_cell.angle_beta   90.00
_cell.angle_gamma   90.00
#
_symmetry.space_group_name_H-M   'P 1'
#
loop_
_entity.id
_entity.type
_entity.pdbx_description
1 polymer ?
#
loop_
_entity_poly.entity_id
_entity_poly.type
_entity_poly.pdbx_seq_one_letter_code
_entity_poly.pdbx_strand_id
1 'polypeptide(L)'
;MKDKFTKKALSEGYKARSVFKLRDMDRKFNLIKKGNRVLDIGAAPGSWSQYAVEKGAIAIAVDIESVNAHKVKYIKADIFDDVLFEKVGTGYDLVMSDAAPKTTGILDSDNYNSFKLSSRSLDIAKKVLKRKGNYICKIFQGEYFDEFHKEVKKNFRKLKTIKPEASRKKSKEIYLIGIDKL
;
A
#
# COMPACT_ATOMS: atom_id res chain seq x y z
N MET A 1 -3.13 5.68 -26.33
CA MET A 1 -3.35 4.23 -26.06
C MET A 1 -4.04 4.08 -24.70
N LYS A 2 -5.38 3.95 -24.66
CA LYS A 2 -6.12 3.74 -23.40
C LYS A 2 -5.71 2.39 -22.81
N ASP A 3 -5.14 2.48 -21.62
CA ASP A 3 -4.54 1.44 -20.80
C ASP A 3 -5.40 0.15 -20.70
N LYS A 4 -4.92 -0.97 -21.26
CA LYS A 4 -5.60 -2.29 -21.24
C LYS A 4 -6.02 -2.69 -19.83
N PHE A 5 -5.20 -2.38 -18.84
CA PHE A 5 -5.49 -2.71 -17.44
C PHE A 5 -6.58 -1.82 -16.85
N THR A 6 -6.70 -0.55 -17.24
CA THR A 6 -7.83 0.29 -16.77
C THR A 6 -9.15 -0.23 -17.29
N LYS A 7 -9.23 -0.59 -18.59
CA LYS A 7 -10.44 -1.21 -19.15
C LYS A 7 -10.78 -2.52 -18.44
N LYS A 8 -9.77 -3.37 -18.21
CA LYS A 8 -9.94 -4.66 -17.53
C LYS A 8 -10.42 -4.48 -16.07
N ALA A 9 -9.87 -3.52 -15.34
CA ALA A 9 -10.30 -3.24 -13.97
C ALA A 9 -11.77 -2.84 -13.94
N LEU A 10 -12.18 -1.92 -14.82
CA LEU A 10 -13.58 -1.48 -14.91
C LEU A 10 -14.52 -2.63 -15.28
N SER A 11 -14.15 -3.49 -16.24
CA SER A 11 -14.96 -4.66 -16.60
C SER A 11 -15.05 -5.70 -15.49
N GLU A 12 -14.04 -5.79 -14.61
CA GLU A 12 -14.03 -6.64 -13.42
C GLU A 12 -14.65 -5.94 -12.19
N GLY A 13 -15.18 -4.71 -12.34
CA GLY A 13 -15.83 -3.96 -11.26
C GLY A 13 -14.87 -3.29 -10.27
N TYR A 14 -13.58 -3.24 -10.56
CA TYR A 14 -12.57 -2.57 -9.72
C TYR A 14 -12.44 -1.09 -10.04
N LYS A 15 -12.19 -0.28 -8.99
CA LYS A 15 -12.08 1.19 -9.12
C LYS A 15 -10.85 1.67 -9.90
N ALA A 16 -9.79 0.87 -9.96
CA ALA A 16 -8.52 1.22 -10.57
C ALA A 16 -7.69 -0.01 -10.94
N ARG A 17 -6.82 0.15 -11.93
CA ARG A 17 -5.88 -0.90 -12.38
C ARG A 17 -4.86 -1.33 -11.33
N SER A 18 -4.66 -0.55 -10.27
CA SER A 18 -3.73 -0.88 -9.19
C SER A 18 -4.09 -2.19 -8.49
N VAL A 19 -5.36 -2.62 -8.56
CA VAL A 19 -5.81 -3.92 -8.03
C VAL A 19 -4.97 -5.09 -8.54
N PHE A 20 -4.54 -5.06 -9.81
CA PHE A 20 -3.77 -6.16 -10.39
C PHE A 20 -2.40 -6.31 -9.73
N LYS A 21 -1.81 -5.20 -9.28
CA LYS A 21 -0.53 -5.22 -8.54
C LYS A 21 -0.69 -5.94 -7.21
N LEU A 22 -1.72 -5.58 -6.43
CA LEU A 22 -2.01 -6.25 -5.16
C LEU A 22 -2.37 -7.72 -5.36
N ARG A 23 -3.23 -8.02 -6.34
CA ARG A 23 -3.63 -9.39 -6.66
C ARG A 23 -2.44 -10.27 -7.02
N ASP A 24 -1.49 -9.76 -7.82
CA ASP A 24 -0.28 -10.50 -8.17
C ASP A 24 0.65 -10.71 -6.97
N MET A 25 0.81 -9.71 -6.10
CA MET A 25 1.60 -9.84 -4.86
C MET A 25 0.93 -10.82 -3.87
N ASP A 26 -0.38 -10.70 -3.68
CA ASP A 26 -1.15 -11.60 -2.82
C ASP A 26 -1.10 -13.05 -3.32
N ARG A 27 -1.23 -13.29 -4.63
CA ARG A 27 -1.06 -14.63 -5.20
C ARG A 27 0.34 -15.22 -4.93
N LYS A 28 1.39 -14.39 -4.99
CA LYS A 28 2.78 -14.84 -4.82
C LYS A 28 3.16 -15.06 -3.35
N PHE A 29 2.58 -14.29 -2.43
CA PHE A 29 3.03 -14.24 -1.02
C PHE A 29 1.94 -14.58 0.01
N ASN A 30 0.71 -14.86 -0.44
CA ASN A 30 -0.45 -15.21 0.40
C ASN A 30 -0.66 -14.21 1.56
N LEU A 31 -0.82 -12.93 1.19
CA LEU A 31 -0.78 -11.79 2.10
C LEU A 31 -2.12 -11.54 2.80
N ILE A 32 -3.22 -11.85 2.12
CA ILE A 32 -4.59 -11.59 2.60
C ILE A 32 -5.32 -12.91 2.82
N LYS A 33 -5.69 -13.16 4.08
CA LYS A 33 -6.50 -14.30 4.49
C LYS A 33 -7.86 -13.84 5.00
N LYS A 34 -8.87 -14.70 4.89
CA LYS A 34 -10.20 -14.47 5.46
C LYS A 34 -10.08 -14.13 6.95
N GLY A 35 -10.76 -13.07 7.39
CA GLY A 35 -10.74 -12.59 8.77
C GLY A 35 -9.52 -11.73 9.13
N ASN A 36 -8.55 -11.53 8.23
CA ASN A 36 -7.47 -10.57 8.48
C ASN A 36 -8.03 -9.16 8.67
N ARG A 37 -7.45 -8.42 9.61
CA ARG A 37 -7.67 -6.99 9.71
C ARG A 37 -6.62 -6.25 8.89
N VAL A 38 -7.06 -5.47 7.91
CA VAL A 38 -6.20 -4.81 6.92
C VAL A 38 -6.33 -3.29 7.04
N LEU A 39 -5.21 -2.59 7.07
CA LEU A 39 -5.15 -1.13 6.93
C LEU A 39 -4.63 -0.77 5.54
N ASP A 40 -5.39 -0.02 4.77
CA ASP A 40 -5.02 0.51 3.45
C ASP A 40 -4.71 2.01 3.57
N ILE A 41 -3.45 2.38 3.39
CA ILE A 41 -2.94 3.75 3.56
C ILE A 41 -2.72 4.38 2.18
N GLY A 42 -3.35 5.54 1.94
CA GLY A 42 -3.40 6.14 0.60
C GLY A 42 -4.31 5.32 -0.31
N ALA A 43 -5.48 4.96 0.21
CA ALA A 43 -6.37 3.97 -0.36
C ALA A 43 -7.15 4.46 -1.59
N ALA A 44 -7.31 5.77 -1.80
CA ALA A 44 -8.16 6.30 -2.85
C ALA A 44 -7.70 5.82 -4.24
N PRO A 45 -8.63 5.37 -5.12
CA PRO A 45 -10.09 5.42 -4.98
C PRO A 45 -10.73 4.21 -4.25
N GLY A 46 -9.94 3.25 -3.77
CA GLY A 46 -10.40 2.12 -2.94
C GLY A 46 -10.20 0.73 -3.54
N SER A 47 -9.39 0.58 -4.59
CA SER A 47 -9.26 -0.72 -5.29
C SER A 47 -8.58 -1.82 -4.47
N TRP A 48 -7.58 -1.45 -3.67
CA TRP A 48 -6.88 -2.40 -2.81
C TRP A 48 -7.77 -2.81 -1.63
N SER A 49 -8.41 -1.84 -0.99
CA SER A 49 -9.45 -2.07 0.01
C SER A 49 -10.59 -2.97 -0.48
N GLN A 50 -11.11 -2.73 -1.69
CA GLN A 50 -12.14 -3.56 -2.32
C GLN A 50 -11.67 -5.02 -2.45
N TYR A 51 -10.48 -5.23 -3.02
CA TYR A 51 -9.92 -6.58 -3.17
C TYR A 51 -9.72 -7.28 -1.82
N ALA A 52 -9.25 -6.57 -0.79
CA ALA A 52 -9.09 -7.15 0.54
C ALA A 52 -10.43 -7.66 1.12
N VAL A 53 -11.51 -6.88 0.98
CA VAL A 53 -12.83 -7.29 1.43
C VAL A 53 -13.39 -8.46 0.62
N GLU A 54 -13.19 -8.49 -0.70
CA GLU A 54 -13.56 -9.63 -1.55
C GLU A 54 -12.84 -10.93 -1.13
N LYS A 55 -11.61 -10.82 -0.61
CA LYS A 55 -10.85 -11.93 -0.01
C LYS A 55 -11.34 -12.31 1.40
N GLY A 56 -12.34 -11.62 1.93
CA GLY A 56 -12.94 -11.86 3.24
C GLY A 56 -12.19 -11.21 4.40
N ALA A 57 -11.33 -10.22 4.14
CA ALA A 57 -10.70 -9.42 5.18
C ALA A 57 -11.62 -8.29 5.68
N ILE A 58 -11.32 -7.77 6.87
CA ILE A 58 -11.95 -6.57 7.43
C ILE A 58 -11.01 -5.39 7.12
N ALA A 59 -11.38 -4.56 6.16
CA ALA A 59 -10.54 -3.46 5.67
C ALA A 59 -10.93 -2.11 6.27
N ILE A 60 -9.91 -1.35 6.69
CA ILE A 60 -9.99 0.06 7.05
C ILE A 60 -9.13 0.83 6.06
N ALA A 61 -9.70 1.84 5.43
CA ALA A 61 -9.04 2.69 4.44
C ALA A 61 -8.77 4.09 5.01
N VAL A 62 -7.58 4.61 4.79
CA VAL A 62 -7.17 5.96 5.17
C VAL A 62 -6.70 6.69 3.92
N ASP A 63 -7.27 7.85 3.67
CA ASP A 63 -6.83 8.75 2.61
C ASP A 63 -7.31 10.19 2.90
N ILE A 64 -6.69 11.17 2.25
CA ILE A 64 -7.18 12.56 2.23
C ILE A 64 -8.31 12.72 1.19
N GLU A 65 -8.34 11.86 0.17
CA GLU A 65 -9.34 11.81 -0.89
C GLU A 65 -10.44 10.77 -0.61
N SER A 66 -11.60 10.92 -1.25
CA SER A 66 -12.70 9.96 -1.05
C SER A 66 -12.35 8.53 -1.48
N VAL A 67 -12.64 7.56 -0.61
CA VAL A 67 -12.57 6.13 -0.91
C VAL A 67 -13.98 5.60 -1.16
N ASN A 68 -14.21 5.03 -2.34
CA ASN A 68 -15.50 4.43 -2.71
C ASN A 68 -15.33 2.92 -2.83
N ALA A 69 -15.43 2.20 -1.72
CA ALA A 69 -15.38 0.74 -1.69
C ALA A 69 -16.44 0.21 -0.71
N HIS A 70 -17.24 -0.75 -1.18
CA HIS A 70 -18.32 -1.32 -0.37
C HIS A 70 -17.75 -2.16 0.79
N LYS A 71 -18.39 -2.12 1.97
CA LYS A 71 -17.97 -2.84 3.20
C LYS A 71 -16.58 -2.48 3.72
N VAL A 72 -16.05 -1.31 3.34
CA VAL A 72 -14.79 -0.76 3.85
C VAL A 72 -15.09 0.38 4.82
N LYS A 73 -14.49 0.36 6.01
CA LYS A 73 -14.52 1.54 6.89
C LYS A 73 -13.52 2.56 6.36
N TYR A 74 -13.99 3.74 5.97
CA TYR A 74 -13.14 4.82 5.49
C TYR A 74 -12.92 5.89 6.56
N ILE A 75 -11.68 6.35 6.70
CA ILE A 75 -11.26 7.45 7.57
C ILE A 75 -10.60 8.51 6.68
N LYS A 76 -11.23 9.69 6.59
CA LYS A 76 -10.62 10.84 5.92
C LYS A 76 -9.56 11.46 6.83
N ALA A 77 -8.28 11.29 6.49
CA ALA A 77 -7.17 11.81 7.27
C ALA A 77 -5.89 11.90 6.45
N ASP A 78 -5.05 12.87 6.79
CA ASP A 78 -3.66 12.91 6.33
C ASP A 78 -2.83 11.89 7.14
N ILE A 79 -1.97 11.15 6.47
CA ILE A 79 -1.08 10.20 7.12
C ILE A 79 -0.03 10.88 7.99
N PHE A 80 0.28 12.15 7.73
CA PHE A 80 1.18 12.96 8.54
C PHE A 80 0.52 13.55 9.78
N ASP A 81 -0.80 13.42 9.93
CA ASP A 81 -1.50 13.84 11.14
C ASP A 81 -1.15 12.89 12.30
N ASP A 82 -0.79 13.45 13.46
CA ASP A 82 -0.36 12.68 14.62
C ASP A 82 -1.52 11.98 15.33
N VAL A 83 -2.74 12.51 15.21
CA VAL A 83 -3.93 11.86 15.78
C VAL A 83 -4.43 10.68 14.94
N LEU A 84 -3.81 10.40 13.78
CA LEU A 84 -4.22 9.29 12.93
C LEU A 84 -4.18 7.96 13.69
N PHE A 85 -3.17 7.77 14.55
CA PHE A 85 -2.99 6.54 15.33
C PHE A 85 -4.21 6.20 16.19
N GLU A 86 -4.77 7.20 16.85
CA GLU A 86 -5.95 7.05 17.70
C GLU A 86 -7.18 6.68 16.87
N LYS A 87 -7.29 7.24 15.66
CA LYS A 87 -8.41 6.96 14.74
C LYS A 87 -8.37 5.53 14.17
N VAL A 88 -7.19 5.02 13.82
CA VAL A 88 -7.04 3.69 13.20
C VAL A 88 -6.90 2.55 14.22
N GLY A 89 -6.39 2.85 15.42
CA GLY A 89 -6.08 1.84 16.44
C GLY A 89 -4.98 0.86 16.00
N THR A 90 -4.89 -0.28 16.69
CA THR A 90 -3.85 -1.30 16.46
C THR A 90 -4.46 -2.67 16.20
N GLY A 91 -3.64 -3.70 15.94
CA GLY A 91 -4.11 -5.07 15.77
C GLY A 91 -4.40 -5.42 14.31
N TYR A 92 -3.57 -4.92 13.39
CA TYR A 92 -3.64 -5.28 11.98
C TYR A 92 -2.77 -6.49 11.66
N ASP A 93 -3.26 -7.36 10.78
CA ASP A 93 -2.52 -8.49 10.22
C ASP A 93 -1.74 -8.08 8.96
N LEU A 94 -2.24 -7.05 8.26
CA LEU A 94 -1.59 -6.45 7.09
C LEU A 94 -1.80 -4.92 7.09
N VAL A 95 -0.71 -4.20 6.82
CA VAL A 95 -0.76 -2.78 6.43
C VAL A 95 -0.27 -2.70 4.99
N MET A 96 -1.01 -2.02 4.13
CA MET A 96 -0.69 -1.89 2.72
C MET A 96 -0.77 -0.43 2.29
N SER A 97 0.13 -0.01 1.39
CA SER A 97 0.11 1.34 0.83
C SER A 97 0.52 1.36 -0.64
N ASP A 98 -0.40 1.83 -1.48
CA ASP A 98 -0.13 2.22 -2.87
C ASP A 98 -0.05 3.75 -3.02
N ALA A 99 0.26 4.48 -1.94
CA ALA A 99 0.41 5.92 -2.00
C ALA A 99 1.57 6.33 -2.93
N ALA A 100 1.36 7.38 -3.73
CA ALA A 100 2.41 8.05 -4.48
C ALA A 100 2.21 9.56 -4.37
N PRO A 101 3.30 10.35 -4.34
CA PRO A 101 3.18 11.79 -4.41
C PRO A 101 2.70 12.21 -5.82
N LYS A 102 2.17 13.43 -5.93
CA LYS A 102 2.03 14.08 -7.23
C LYS A 102 3.43 14.31 -7.79
N THR A 103 3.70 13.81 -8.99
CA THR A 103 5.01 13.95 -9.63
C THR A 103 5.21 15.38 -10.12
N THR A 104 6.30 16.01 -9.73
CA THR A 104 6.72 17.34 -10.20
C THR A 104 7.47 17.28 -11.52
N GLY A 105 8.01 16.10 -11.87
CA GLY A 105 8.89 15.91 -13.03
C GLY A 105 10.37 16.13 -12.70
N ILE A 106 10.68 16.63 -11.50
CA ILE A 106 12.03 16.76 -10.98
C ILE A 106 12.36 15.48 -10.23
N LEU A 107 13.33 14.71 -10.76
CA LEU A 107 13.65 13.36 -10.29
C LEU A 107 13.92 13.32 -8.78
N ASP A 108 14.74 14.24 -8.28
CA ASP A 108 15.19 14.22 -6.88
C ASP A 108 14.02 14.54 -5.93
N SER A 109 13.21 15.54 -6.28
CA SER A 109 12.00 15.88 -5.52
C SER A 109 10.99 14.74 -5.53
N ASP A 110 10.78 14.07 -6.67
CA ASP A 110 9.85 12.95 -6.79
C ASP A 110 10.32 11.73 -5.98
N ASN A 111 11.63 11.44 -5.98
CA ASN A 111 12.22 10.39 -5.16
C ASN A 111 12.09 10.70 -3.66
N TYR A 112 12.42 11.92 -3.24
CA TYR A 112 12.32 12.35 -1.84
C TYR A 112 10.88 12.31 -1.34
N ASN A 113 9.92 12.82 -2.11
CA ASN A 113 8.52 12.81 -1.73
C ASN A 113 7.95 11.39 -1.64
N SER A 114 8.38 10.48 -2.54
CA SER A 114 8.02 9.07 -2.45
C SER A 114 8.59 8.45 -1.18
N PHE A 115 9.85 8.73 -0.86
CA PHE A 115 10.50 8.24 0.36
C PHE A 115 9.78 8.75 1.61
N LYS A 116 9.46 10.04 1.68
CA LYS A 116 8.75 10.65 2.81
C LYS A 116 7.41 9.96 3.07
N LEU A 117 6.62 9.71 2.02
CA LEU A 117 5.35 8.99 2.13
C LEU A 117 5.53 7.54 2.57
N SER A 118 6.47 6.81 1.98
CA SER A 118 6.72 5.40 2.31
C SER A 118 7.27 5.23 3.73
N SER A 119 8.12 6.14 4.18
CA SER A 119 8.66 6.19 5.54
C SER A 119 7.56 6.45 6.57
N ARG A 120 6.66 7.41 6.32
CA ARG A 120 5.52 7.63 7.21
C ARG A 120 4.58 6.42 7.26
N SER A 121 4.32 5.78 6.12
CA SER A 121 3.54 4.53 6.07
C SER A 121 4.20 3.41 6.89
N LEU A 122 5.54 3.29 6.86
CA LEU A 122 6.27 2.32 7.67
C LEU A 122 6.18 2.64 9.16
N ASP A 123 6.30 3.91 9.55
CA ASP A 123 6.10 4.35 10.94
C ASP A 123 4.72 3.98 11.46
N ILE A 124 3.70 4.12 10.61
CA ILE A 124 2.36 3.69 10.94
C ILE A 124 2.30 2.18 11.13
N ALA A 125 2.83 1.43 10.16
CA ALA A 125 2.86 -0.04 10.20
C ALA A 125 3.57 -0.58 11.44
N LYS A 126 4.71 0.00 11.82
CA LYS A 126 5.46 -0.37 13.04
C LYS A 126 4.62 -0.22 14.30
N LYS A 127 3.69 0.72 14.39
CA LYS A 127 2.84 0.90 15.58
C LYS A 127 1.58 0.04 15.56
N VAL A 128 0.97 -0.14 14.39
CA VAL A 128 -0.38 -0.72 14.31
C VAL A 128 -0.41 -2.22 13.99
N LEU A 129 0.66 -2.76 13.39
CA LEU A 129 0.76 -4.18 13.10
C LEU A 129 0.96 -5.02 14.36
N LYS A 130 0.26 -6.17 14.40
CA LYS A 130 0.57 -7.26 15.34
C LYS A 130 1.98 -7.81 15.05
N ARG A 131 2.54 -8.52 16.04
CA ARG A 131 3.68 -9.41 15.79
C ARG A 131 3.33 -10.42 14.71
N LYS A 132 4.28 -10.72 13.82
CA LYS A 132 4.09 -11.52 12.61
C LYS A 132 3.11 -10.92 11.57
N GLY A 133 2.69 -9.66 11.73
CA GLY A 133 1.92 -8.95 10.71
C GLY A 133 2.78 -8.62 9.48
N ASN A 134 2.14 -8.42 8.33
CA ASN A 134 2.81 -8.14 7.06
C ASN A 134 2.67 -6.67 6.67
N TYR A 135 3.58 -6.19 5.82
CA TYR A 135 3.58 -4.83 5.30
C TYR A 135 3.84 -4.82 3.80
N ILE A 136 3.09 -3.99 3.05
CA ILE A 136 3.30 -3.76 1.62
C ILE A 136 3.39 -2.25 1.40
N CYS A 137 4.40 -1.78 0.68
CA CYS A 137 4.52 -0.37 0.36
C CYS A 137 5.15 -0.12 -1.00
N LYS A 138 4.61 0.85 -1.73
CA LYS A 138 5.22 1.41 -2.93
C LYS A 138 6.31 2.43 -2.57
N ILE A 139 7.41 2.39 -3.31
CA ILE A 139 8.44 3.43 -3.32
C ILE A 139 8.95 3.62 -4.75
N PHE A 140 9.39 4.82 -5.11
CA PHE A 140 10.11 5.05 -6.36
C PHE A 140 11.57 4.64 -6.23
N GLN A 141 12.06 3.88 -7.22
CA GLN A 141 13.46 3.51 -7.28
C GLN A 141 14.32 4.75 -7.56
N GLY A 142 15.26 5.03 -6.66
CA GLY A 142 16.13 6.20 -6.70
C GLY A 142 17.04 6.27 -5.48
N GLU A 143 17.55 7.46 -5.19
CA GLU A 143 18.55 7.73 -4.15
C GLU A 143 18.19 7.16 -2.76
N TYR A 144 16.93 7.34 -2.34
CA TYR A 144 16.47 6.93 -1.00
C TYR A 144 16.01 5.48 -0.91
N PHE A 145 16.07 4.71 -2.00
CA PHE A 145 15.54 3.33 -2.03
C PHE A 145 16.31 2.41 -1.06
N ASP A 146 17.64 2.45 -1.09
CA ASP A 146 18.47 1.54 -0.28
C ASP A 146 18.36 1.83 1.21
N GLU A 147 18.25 3.11 1.57
CA GLU A 147 18.00 3.55 2.94
C GLU A 147 16.65 2.99 3.44
N PHE A 148 15.57 3.23 2.70
CA PHE A 148 14.25 2.74 3.06
C PHE A 148 14.19 1.21 3.10
N HIS A 149 14.82 0.54 2.15
CA HIS A 149 14.90 -0.92 2.10
C HIS A 149 15.59 -1.49 3.35
N LYS A 150 16.71 -0.89 3.79
CA LYS A 150 17.38 -1.28 5.04
C LYS A 150 16.46 -1.08 6.24
N GLU A 151 15.72 0.02 6.28
CA GLU A 151 14.82 0.32 7.39
C GLU A 151 13.64 -0.66 7.47
N VAL A 152 13.03 -1.00 6.33
CA VAL A 152 12.02 -2.08 6.30
C VAL A 152 12.66 -3.41 6.75
N LYS A 153 13.84 -3.77 6.25
CA LYS A 153 14.49 -5.06 6.57
C LYS A 153 14.75 -5.24 8.07
N LYS A 154 15.04 -4.17 8.82
CA LYS A 154 15.25 -4.23 10.28
C LYS A 154 13.99 -4.62 11.07
N ASN A 155 12.81 -4.37 10.51
CA ASN A 155 11.53 -4.50 11.23
C ASN A 155 10.76 -5.79 10.89
N PHE A 156 11.20 -6.56 9.90
CA PHE A 156 10.51 -7.75 9.40
C PHE A 156 11.48 -8.92 9.22
N ARG A 157 11.02 -10.13 9.47
CA ARG A 157 11.83 -11.34 9.34
C ARG A 157 12.30 -11.59 7.91
N LYS A 158 11.48 -11.24 6.92
CA LYS A 158 11.83 -11.35 5.49
C LYS A 158 11.38 -10.09 4.76
N LEU A 159 12.17 -9.68 3.78
CA LEU A 159 11.85 -8.59 2.87
C LEU A 159 11.88 -9.11 1.43
N LYS A 160 10.86 -8.75 0.64
CA LYS A 160 10.78 -9.01 -0.80
C LYS A 160 10.61 -7.71 -1.55
N THR A 161 11.23 -7.63 -2.73
CA THR A 161 11.18 -6.47 -3.62
C THR A 161 10.55 -6.91 -4.93
N ILE A 162 9.51 -6.21 -5.38
CA ILE A 162 8.73 -6.56 -6.57
C ILE A 162 8.55 -5.34 -7.47
N LYS A 163 8.81 -5.53 -8.77
CA LYS A 163 8.32 -4.66 -9.83
C LYS A 163 7.04 -5.28 -10.40
N PRO A 164 5.85 -4.67 -10.22
CA PRO A 164 4.62 -5.25 -10.74
C PRO A 164 4.58 -5.28 -12.27
N GLU A 165 4.03 -6.36 -12.82
CA GLU A 165 3.79 -6.48 -14.27
C GLU A 165 2.76 -5.45 -14.75
N ALA A 166 1.78 -5.16 -13.89
CA ALA A 166 0.78 -4.12 -14.13
C ALA A 166 1.29 -2.69 -13.89
N SER A 167 2.61 -2.45 -13.81
CA SER A 167 3.21 -1.11 -13.81
C SER A 167 3.24 -0.52 -15.23
N ARG A 168 3.23 0.81 -15.35
CA ARG A 168 3.51 1.48 -16.64
C ARG A 168 4.99 1.33 -16.97
N LYS A 169 5.36 1.15 -18.25
CA LYS A 169 6.77 1.00 -18.69
C LYS A 169 7.69 2.12 -18.17
N LYS A 170 7.20 3.36 -18.11
CA LYS A 170 7.97 4.53 -17.64
C LYS A 170 7.97 4.70 -16.11
N SER A 171 7.15 3.93 -15.38
CA SER A 171 7.07 4.08 -13.91
C SER A 171 8.33 3.53 -13.27
N LYS A 172 8.89 4.25 -12.31
CA LYS A 172 9.99 3.79 -11.43
C LYS A 172 9.48 3.11 -10.15
N GLU A 173 8.18 2.80 -10.07
CA GLU A 173 7.60 2.19 -8.87
C GLU A 173 8.15 0.79 -8.58
N ILE A 174 8.47 0.54 -7.32
CA ILE A 174 8.86 -0.74 -6.75
C ILE A 174 7.99 -0.95 -5.50
N TYR A 175 7.68 -2.20 -5.19
CA TYR A 175 6.99 -2.57 -3.97
C TYR A 175 7.91 -3.35 -3.06
N LEU A 176 7.94 -2.96 -1.79
CA LEU A 176 8.57 -3.69 -0.71
C LEU A 176 7.50 -4.45 0.07
N ILE A 177 7.78 -5.71 0.38
CA ILE A 177 6.90 -6.60 1.15
C ILE A 177 7.67 -7.10 2.36
N GLY A 178 7.37 -6.54 3.52
CA GLY A 178 7.85 -7.01 4.82
C GLY A 178 6.96 -8.15 5.30
N ILE A 179 7.56 -9.31 5.56
CA ILE A 179 6.86 -10.52 6.02
C ILE A 179 7.28 -10.82 7.45
N ASP A 180 6.29 -11.08 8.28
CA ASP A 180 6.42 -11.35 9.71
C ASP A 180 7.16 -10.23 10.45
N LYS A 181 6.43 -9.19 10.86
CA LYS A 181 6.95 -8.15 11.77
C LYS A 181 7.57 -8.79 13.02
N LEU A 182 8.78 -8.35 13.36
CA LEU A 182 9.56 -8.83 14.51
C LEU A 182 8.86 -8.53 15.85
#